data_AF-A0A8D8P527-F1
#
_entry.id   AF-A0A8D8P527-F1
#
_cell.length_a   1.000
_cell.length_b   1.000
_cell.length_c   1.000
_cell.angle_alpha   90.00
_cell.angle_beta   90.00
_cell.angle_gamma   90.00
#
_symmetry.space_group_name_H-M   'P 1'
#
loop_
_entity.id
_entity.type
_entity.pdbx_description
1 polymer ?
#
loop_
_entity_poly.entity_id
_entity_poly.type
_entity_poly.pdbx_seq_one_letter_code
_entity_poly.pdbx_strand_id
1 'polypeptide(L)'
;HTTAETIVTFQRSAQPGGIFVLVIPVVQPRPIMKLLDLRPDRALLKVDFAGYKLSLEPVPVLRTDLPESSRPDRVRPGADQYSCLDAQLFGLQNHLVRDPWVVGSCYFLDGGWTVRRVVYDEASGRLKPVSSVFKVGRKRERREGDYNCSMRFLSERYALIGDGQGGLRLVETGDRRRGDEWKGRFVFPAVDGMEAGFVVLDGRFEVAGGGERHVHAVCGSVRRTEEDGFETVLHWVKAIQEEGGSGEWKYHS
;
A
#
# COMPACT_ATOMS: atom_id res chain seq x y z
N HIS A 1 9.26 -17.15 -20.27
CA HIS A 1 9.82 -15.84 -19.88
C HIS A 1 9.41 -15.56 -18.44
N THR A 2 10.28 -15.92 -17.51
CA THR A 2 10.01 -15.87 -16.07
C THR A 2 10.61 -14.57 -15.55
N THR A 3 9.77 -13.56 -15.28
CA THR A 3 10.21 -12.30 -14.66
C THR A 3 10.36 -12.54 -13.16
N ALA A 4 11.60 -12.47 -12.68
CA ALA A 4 11.88 -12.40 -11.25
C ALA A 4 11.48 -11.00 -10.74
N GLU A 5 10.61 -10.94 -9.73
CA GLU A 5 10.22 -9.68 -9.11
C GLU A 5 10.91 -9.46 -7.76
N THR A 6 11.18 -8.19 -7.49
CA THR A 6 12.02 -7.68 -6.41
C THR A 6 11.12 -7.04 -5.34
N ILE A 7 11.10 -7.56 -4.11
CA ILE A 7 10.40 -6.91 -2.99
C ILE A 7 11.38 -6.03 -2.22
N VAL A 8 10.97 -4.79 -1.96
CA VAL A 8 11.73 -3.78 -1.21
C VAL A 8 11.10 -3.65 0.18
N THR A 9 11.82 -4.04 1.23
CA THR A 9 11.38 -4.00 2.63
C THR A 9 12.23 -3.01 3.41
N PHE A 10 11.63 -2.22 4.30
CA PHE A 10 12.37 -1.35 5.20
C PHE A 10 12.61 -2.05 6.54
N GLN A 11 13.86 -2.17 6.99
CA GLN A 11 14.23 -2.62 8.33
C GLN A 11 14.96 -1.53 9.11
N ARG A 12 14.77 -1.53 10.44
CA ARG A 12 15.35 -0.52 11.34
C ARG A 12 16.82 -0.84 11.65
N SER A 13 17.67 0.19 11.64
CA SER A 13 19.05 0.09 12.14
C SER A 13 19.11 0.04 13.67
N ALA A 14 20.08 -0.71 14.21
CA ALA A 14 20.45 -0.68 15.63
C ALA A 14 21.18 0.64 16.03
N GLN A 15 21.60 1.45 15.06
CA GLN A 15 22.19 2.77 15.28
C GLN A 15 21.14 3.89 15.12
N PRO A 16 21.23 4.99 15.89
CA PRO A 16 20.29 6.11 15.77
C PRO A 16 20.43 6.77 14.38
N GLY A 17 19.32 6.84 13.62
CA GLY A 17 19.24 7.62 12.38
C GLY A 17 19.31 6.85 11.05
N GLY A 18 19.56 5.54 11.07
CA GLY A 18 19.59 4.72 9.84
C GLY A 18 18.28 3.98 9.55
N ILE A 19 17.73 4.16 8.35
CA ILE A 19 16.69 3.27 7.79
C ILE A 19 17.36 2.39 6.74
N PHE A 20 17.23 1.07 6.87
CA PHE A 20 17.76 0.11 5.90
C PHE A 20 16.67 -0.36 4.93
N VAL A 21 17.07 -0.58 3.69
CA VAL A 21 16.24 -1.18 2.66
C VAL A 21 16.82 -2.56 2.35
N LEU A 22 16.07 -3.61 2.66
CA LEU A 22 16.40 -5.00 2.36
C LEU A 22 15.52 -5.48 1.21
N VAL A 23 16.16 -6.05 0.20
CA VAL A 23 15.50 -6.52 -1.00
C VAL A 23 15.50 -8.04 -1.04
N ILE A 24 14.34 -8.68 -1.02
CA ILE A 24 14.19 -10.15 -1.07
C ILE A 24 13.25 -10.51 -2.22
N PRO A 25 13.59 -11.48 -3.10
CA PRO A 25 12.67 -11.96 -4.13
C PRO A 25 11.64 -12.93 -3.54
N VAL A 26 10.34 -12.67 -3.73
CA VAL A 26 9.25 -13.62 -3.41
C VAL A 26 8.24 -13.63 -4.56
N VAL A 27 7.82 -14.83 -4.95
CA VAL A 27 6.82 -15.07 -6.00
C VAL A 27 5.43 -15.16 -5.36
N GLN A 28 4.48 -14.31 -5.77
CA GLN A 28 3.08 -14.44 -5.38
C GLN A 28 2.18 -14.85 -6.56
N PRO A 29 1.29 -15.84 -6.42
CA PRO A 29 0.34 -16.22 -7.45
C PRO A 29 -0.98 -15.43 -7.38
N ARG A 30 -1.63 -15.23 -8.54
CA ARG A 30 -2.96 -14.60 -8.71
C ARG A 30 -4.08 -15.55 -8.28
N PRO A 31 -5.19 -15.10 -7.65
CA PRO A 31 -6.31 -15.99 -7.33
C PRO A 31 -7.27 -16.08 -8.52
N ILE A 32 -7.34 -17.27 -9.13
CA ILE A 32 -8.54 -17.77 -9.80
C ILE A 32 -8.94 -18.98 -8.94
N MET A 33 -10.09 -18.94 -8.27
CA MET A 33 -10.61 -20.11 -7.52
C MET A 33 -11.09 -21.18 -8.52
N LYS A 34 -10.13 -21.84 -9.15
CA LYS A 34 -10.22 -23.25 -9.53
C LYS A 34 -9.56 -24.02 -8.39
N LEU A 35 -10.09 -25.20 -8.06
CA LEU A 35 -9.42 -26.12 -7.14
C LEU A 35 -8.00 -26.36 -7.70
N LEU A 36 -7.01 -25.66 -7.14
CA LEU A 36 -5.64 -25.66 -7.64
C LEU A 36 -4.97 -26.88 -7.03
N ASP A 37 -5.02 -27.98 -7.77
CA ASP A 37 -4.18 -29.14 -7.46
C ASP A 37 -2.73 -28.72 -7.72
N LEU A 38 -2.01 -28.38 -6.64
CA LEU A 38 -0.61 -27.97 -6.66
C LEU A 38 0.26 -29.19 -6.97
N ARG A 39 0.17 -29.70 -8.20
CA ARG A 39 1.08 -30.74 -8.70
C ARG A 39 2.38 -30.05 -9.12
N PRO A 40 3.53 -30.44 -8.54
CA PRO A 40 4.82 -29.93 -8.99
C PRO A 40 4.97 -30.25 -10.47
N ASP A 41 5.18 -29.22 -11.29
CA ASP A 41 5.53 -29.43 -12.69
C ASP A 41 6.93 -30.04 -12.76
N ARG A 42 7.00 -31.34 -13.05
CA ARG A 42 8.27 -32.08 -13.15
C ARG A 42 9.17 -31.56 -14.26
N ALA A 43 8.63 -30.86 -15.26
CA ALA A 43 9.44 -30.22 -16.29
C ALA A 43 10.20 -28.97 -15.76
N LEU A 44 9.75 -28.38 -14.65
CA LEU A 44 10.45 -27.27 -13.97
C LEU A 44 11.46 -27.76 -12.93
N LEU A 45 11.48 -29.06 -12.64
CA LEU A 45 12.43 -29.68 -11.71
C LEU A 45 13.65 -30.17 -12.48
N LYS A 46 14.81 -29.53 -12.28
CA LYS A 46 16.08 -30.07 -12.77
C LYS A 46 16.43 -31.31 -11.94
N VAL A 47 16.41 -32.48 -12.58
CA VAL A 47 16.77 -33.77 -11.94
C VAL A 47 18.21 -33.76 -11.42
N ASP A 48 19.12 -33.08 -12.13
CA ASP A 48 20.53 -32.91 -11.74
C ASP A 48 20.79 -31.60 -10.99
N PHE A 49 19.82 -31.13 -10.20
CA PHE A 49 19.98 -29.88 -9.46
C PHE A 49 21.07 -30.03 -8.39
N ALA A 50 22.28 -29.54 -8.68
CA ALA A 50 23.45 -29.57 -7.79
C ALA A 50 23.37 -28.60 -6.58
N GLY A 51 22.18 -28.07 -6.26
CA GLY A 51 21.95 -27.11 -5.19
C GLY A 51 21.93 -25.65 -5.65
N TYR A 52 21.39 -24.78 -4.80
CA TYR A 52 21.49 -23.33 -4.98
C TYR A 52 22.92 -22.90 -4.65
N LYS A 53 23.72 -22.54 -5.66
CA LYS A 53 24.98 -21.83 -5.42
C LYS A 53 24.62 -20.47 -4.84
N LEU A 54 24.78 -20.32 -3.52
CA LEU A 54 24.69 -19.04 -2.86
C LEU A 54 25.79 -18.15 -3.44
N SER A 55 25.37 -17.14 -4.20
CA SER A 55 26.27 -16.05 -4.55
C SER A 55 26.73 -15.40 -3.25
N LEU A 56 28.04 -15.43 -2.99
CA LEU A 56 28.65 -14.67 -1.91
C LEU A 56 28.79 -13.18 -2.28
N GLU A 57 28.39 -12.79 -3.49
CA GLU A 57 28.41 -11.40 -3.92
C GLU A 57 27.34 -10.62 -3.13
N PRO A 58 27.70 -9.49 -2.51
CA PRO A 58 26.74 -8.69 -1.77
C PRO A 58 25.67 -8.16 -2.71
N VAL A 59 24.40 -8.25 -2.29
CA VAL A 59 23.29 -7.66 -3.04
C VAL A 59 23.53 -6.15 -3.16
N PRO A 60 23.53 -5.57 -4.37
CA PRO A 60 23.75 -4.14 -4.53
C PRO A 60 22.63 -3.35 -3.84
N VAL A 61 22.99 -2.53 -2.85
CA VAL A 61 22.05 -1.68 -2.11
C VAL A 61 22.17 -0.25 -2.63
N LEU A 62 21.12 0.22 -3.29
CA LEU A 62 21.00 1.62 -3.68
C LEU A 62 20.39 2.42 -2.53
N ARG A 63 20.98 3.58 -2.22
CA ARG A 63 20.50 4.50 -1.19
C ARG A 63 20.27 5.87 -1.78
N THR A 64 19.19 6.51 -1.33
CA THR A 64 18.87 7.88 -1.69
C THR A 64 18.31 8.55 -0.46
N ASP A 65 18.97 9.62 -0.03
CA ASP A 65 18.53 10.40 1.11
C ASP A 65 17.36 11.28 0.71
N LEU A 66 16.29 11.21 1.48
CA LEU A 66 15.13 12.07 1.30
C LEU A 66 15.33 13.35 2.14
N PRO A 67 15.07 14.54 1.56
CA PRO A 67 15.07 15.77 2.34
C PRO A 67 14.03 15.69 3.46
N GLU A 68 14.26 16.43 4.54
CA GLU A 68 13.40 16.39 5.73
C GLU A 68 11.93 16.68 5.43
N SER A 69 11.69 17.59 4.49
CA SER A 69 10.35 17.97 4.02
C SER A 69 9.61 16.88 3.22
N SER A 70 10.31 15.85 2.75
CA SER A 70 9.73 14.73 1.99
C SER A 70 9.97 13.38 2.66
N ARG A 71 10.22 13.36 3.97
CA ARG A 71 10.31 12.10 4.72
C ARG A 71 8.94 11.44 4.80
N PRO A 72 8.86 10.09 4.74
CA PRO A 72 7.61 9.37 4.92
C PRO A 72 6.90 9.77 6.21
N ASP A 73 5.58 9.95 6.15
CA ASP A 73 4.78 10.22 7.35
C ASP A 73 4.76 8.96 8.22
N ARG A 74 5.37 9.05 9.40
CA ARG A 74 5.46 7.95 10.35
C ARG A 74 4.91 8.37 11.70
N VAL A 75 3.73 7.86 11.99
CA VAL A 75 3.03 7.91 13.26
C VAL A 75 3.55 6.79 14.15
N ARG A 76 3.78 7.11 15.42
CA ARG A 76 4.08 6.12 16.46
C ARG A 76 2.78 5.79 17.20
N PRO A 77 2.63 4.55 17.71
CA PRO A 77 1.49 4.22 18.54
C PRO A 77 1.35 5.18 19.71
N GLY A 78 0.12 5.59 20.01
CA GLY A 78 -0.23 6.42 21.16
C GLY A 78 -0.08 5.69 22.50
N ALA A 79 -0.34 6.40 23.60
CA ALA A 79 -0.27 5.83 24.96
C ALA A 79 -1.32 4.73 25.20
N ASP A 80 -2.39 4.72 24.41
CA ASP A 80 -3.52 3.78 24.43
C ASP A 80 -3.41 2.65 23.37
N GLN A 81 -2.44 2.73 22.45
CA GLN A 81 -2.21 1.76 21.37
C GLN A 81 -0.99 0.88 21.65
N TYR A 82 -1.00 0.17 22.77
CA TYR A 82 0.13 -0.64 23.25
C TYR A 82 -0.11 -2.14 23.16
N SER A 83 -1.23 -2.58 22.60
CA SER A 83 -1.54 -4.01 22.50
C SER A 83 -0.64 -4.72 21.51
N CYS A 84 -0.60 -6.06 21.58
CA CYS A 84 0.07 -6.88 20.58
C CYS A 84 -0.51 -6.64 19.16
N LEU A 85 -1.82 -6.40 19.07
CA LEU A 85 -2.51 -6.11 17.81
C LEU A 85 -2.08 -4.74 17.25
N ASP A 86 -1.92 -3.72 18.09
CA ASP A 86 -1.39 -2.42 17.69
C ASP A 86 0.04 -2.56 17.18
N ALA A 87 0.89 -3.25 17.95
CA ALA A 87 2.27 -3.50 17.56
C ALA A 87 2.36 -4.22 16.21
N GLN A 88 1.46 -5.18 15.96
CA GLN A 88 1.35 -5.87 14.68
C GLN A 88 0.91 -4.92 13.56
N LEU A 89 -0.15 -4.14 13.77
CA LEU A 89 -0.72 -3.25 12.76
C LEU A 89 0.27 -2.14 12.35
N PHE A 90 0.93 -1.50 13.31
CA PHE A 90 1.97 -0.49 13.06
C PHE A 90 3.27 -1.10 12.53
N GLY A 91 3.63 -2.31 12.99
CA GLY A 91 4.87 -2.98 12.62
C GLY A 91 4.87 -3.56 11.21
N LEU A 92 3.71 -3.98 10.70
CA LEU A 92 3.56 -4.57 9.36
C LEU A 92 3.33 -3.54 8.25
N GLN A 93 3.14 -2.27 8.59
CA GLN A 93 2.84 -1.25 7.60
C GLN A 93 4.08 -0.87 6.78
N ASN A 94 4.00 -1.09 5.47
CA ASN A 94 5.00 -0.60 4.53
C ASN A 94 4.62 0.81 4.07
N HIS A 95 5.50 1.79 4.30
CA HIS A 95 5.29 3.16 3.83
C HIS A 95 5.56 3.31 2.33
N LEU A 96 6.28 2.36 1.72
CA LEU A 96 6.53 2.33 0.29
C LEU A 96 5.63 1.29 -0.37
N VAL A 97 4.81 1.76 -1.30
CA VAL A 97 3.85 0.96 -2.05
C VAL A 97 4.36 0.84 -3.48
N ARG A 98 4.71 -0.38 -3.87
CA ARG A 98 5.11 -0.70 -5.24
C ARG A 98 3.93 -0.61 -6.19
N ASP A 99 4.16 -0.11 -7.40
CA ASP A 99 3.20 -0.17 -8.50
C ASP A 99 3.15 -1.57 -9.12
N PRO A 100 2.00 -2.25 -9.15
CA PRO A 100 1.86 -3.55 -9.79
C PRO A 100 1.98 -3.55 -11.33
N TRP A 101 1.75 -2.41 -12.00
CA TRP A 101 1.68 -2.33 -13.47
C TRP A 101 2.83 -1.53 -14.08
N VAL A 102 3.51 -0.67 -13.30
CA VAL A 102 4.66 0.11 -13.75
C VAL A 102 5.91 -0.34 -13.00
N VAL A 103 6.69 -1.20 -13.64
CA VAL A 103 7.96 -1.72 -13.09
C VAL A 103 8.89 -0.56 -12.69
N GLY A 104 9.56 -0.72 -11.56
CA GLY A 104 10.47 0.29 -11.01
C GLY A 104 9.77 1.50 -10.39
N SER A 105 8.45 1.63 -10.46
CA SER A 105 7.72 2.72 -9.80
C SER A 105 7.23 2.31 -8.42
N CYS A 106 7.52 3.16 -7.44
CA CYS A 106 7.05 3.03 -6.06
C CYS A 106 6.52 4.37 -5.58
N TYR A 107 5.66 4.32 -4.57
CA TYR A 107 4.98 5.50 -4.05
C TYR A 107 4.98 5.49 -2.53
N PHE A 108 5.05 6.64 -1.90
CA PHE A 108 4.91 6.78 -0.45
C PHE A 108 4.21 8.09 -0.10
N LEU A 109 3.69 8.20 1.11
CA LEU A 109 3.14 9.45 1.62
C LEU A 109 4.16 10.16 2.49
N ASP A 110 4.41 11.43 2.23
CA ASP A 110 5.27 12.26 3.07
C ASP A 110 4.52 12.92 4.24
N GLY A 111 5.27 13.51 5.18
CA GLY A 111 4.71 14.24 6.33
C GLY A 111 3.82 15.45 5.96
N GLY A 112 3.93 15.93 4.72
CA GLY A 112 3.09 16.95 4.11
C GLY A 112 1.81 16.42 3.46
N TRP A 113 1.48 15.14 3.67
CA TRP A 113 0.31 14.46 3.12
C TRP A 113 0.26 14.52 1.60
N THR A 114 1.45 14.41 1.00
CA THR A 114 1.64 14.36 -0.45
C THR A 114 2.11 12.97 -0.83
N VAL A 115 1.44 12.38 -1.81
CA VAL A 115 1.90 11.14 -2.46
C VAL A 115 3.09 11.49 -3.33
N ARG A 116 4.22 10.88 -2.98
CA ARG A 116 5.49 10.97 -3.69
C ARG A 116 5.66 9.74 -4.57
N ARG A 117 6.18 9.95 -5.76
CA ARG A 117 6.57 8.91 -6.72
C ARG A 117 8.09 8.80 -6.78
N VAL A 118 8.57 7.57 -6.73
CA VAL A 118 9.96 7.18 -6.88
C VAL A 118 10.04 6.23 -8.07
N VAL A 119 10.97 6.48 -8.99
CA VAL A 119 11.16 5.63 -10.17
C VAL A 119 12.60 5.17 -10.21
N TYR A 120 12.80 3.86 -10.23
CA TYR A 120 14.08 3.24 -10.53
C TYR A 120 14.29 3.18 -12.04
N ASP A 121 15.41 3.70 -12.51
CA ASP A 121 15.84 3.65 -13.89
C ASP A 121 16.89 2.54 -14.05
N GLU A 122 16.48 1.43 -14.64
CA GLU A 122 17.35 0.27 -14.86
C GLU A 122 18.52 0.60 -15.80
N ALA A 123 18.33 1.51 -16.75
CA ALA A 123 19.38 1.87 -17.72
C ALA A 123 20.53 2.64 -17.07
N SER A 124 20.22 3.53 -16.12
CA SER A 124 21.23 4.28 -15.37
C SER A 124 21.64 3.62 -14.05
N GLY A 125 20.89 2.61 -13.61
CA GLY A 125 21.07 1.95 -12.30
C GLY A 125 20.82 2.91 -11.13
N ARG A 126 20.03 3.96 -11.33
CA ARG A 126 19.80 5.04 -10.35
C ARG A 126 18.32 5.34 -10.16
N LEU A 127 17.99 5.93 -9.03
CA LEU A 127 16.66 6.50 -8.79
C LEU A 127 16.54 7.85 -9.52
N LYS A 128 15.42 8.05 -10.22
CA LYS A 128 15.04 9.37 -10.74
C LYS A 128 14.64 10.30 -9.58
N PRO A 129 14.69 11.63 -9.79
CA PRO A 129 14.23 12.59 -8.78
C PRO A 129 12.80 12.28 -8.32
N VAL A 130 12.57 12.37 -7.01
CA VAL A 130 11.26 12.13 -6.40
C VAL A 130 10.28 13.21 -6.85
N SER A 131 9.13 12.83 -7.39
CA SER A 131 8.09 13.75 -7.85
C SER A 131 6.83 13.65 -6.99
N SER A 132 6.05 14.73 -6.92
CA SER A 132 4.75 14.73 -6.25
C SER A 132 3.66 14.39 -7.27
N VAL A 133 2.71 13.53 -6.89
CA VAL A 133 1.60 13.14 -7.78
C VAL A 133 0.22 13.42 -7.21
N PHE A 134 0.07 13.57 -5.90
CA PHE A 134 -1.24 13.83 -5.29
C PHE A 134 -1.10 14.50 -3.93
N LYS A 135 -2.04 15.39 -3.57
CA LYS A 135 -2.16 15.95 -2.22
C LYS A 135 -3.45 15.46 -1.57
N VAL A 136 -3.32 14.74 -0.45
CA VAL A 136 -4.45 14.03 0.19
C VAL A 136 -5.50 14.97 0.74
N GLY A 137 -5.10 16.15 1.22
CA GLY A 137 -6.03 17.19 1.69
C GLY A 137 -5.48 17.95 2.88
N ARG A 138 -6.40 18.51 3.69
CA ARG A 138 -6.05 19.28 4.89
C ARG A 138 -5.76 18.33 6.05
N LYS A 139 -4.52 18.37 6.52
CA LYS A 139 -4.06 17.65 7.70
C LYS A 139 -4.74 18.22 8.95
N ARG A 140 -5.38 17.35 9.74
CA ARG A 140 -5.77 17.65 11.13
C ARG A 140 -4.58 17.41 12.03
N GLU A 141 -4.52 18.12 13.16
CA GLU A 141 -3.51 17.82 14.19
C GLU A 141 -3.63 16.36 14.63
N ARG A 142 -2.49 15.67 14.72
CA ARG A 142 -2.46 14.25 15.08
C ARG A 142 -2.98 14.08 16.50
N ARG A 143 -3.84 13.07 16.71
CA ARG A 143 -4.39 12.72 18.02
C ARG A 143 -3.98 11.30 18.40
N GLU A 144 -4.05 10.98 19.69
CA GLU A 144 -3.99 9.58 20.13
C GLU A 144 -5.07 8.76 19.41
N GLY A 145 -4.73 7.52 19.04
CA GLY A 145 -5.55 6.69 18.16
C GLY A 145 -5.29 6.85 16.66
N ASP A 146 -4.66 7.93 16.19
CA ASP A 146 -4.39 8.10 14.76
C ASP A 146 -3.41 7.03 14.21
N TYR A 147 -3.65 6.61 12.98
CA TYR A 147 -2.80 5.67 12.25
C TYR A 147 -1.93 6.38 11.21
N ASN A 148 -0.91 5.68 10.71
CA ASN A 148 -0.18 6.14 9.53
C ASN A 148 -1.09 6.19 8.30
N CYS A 149 -0.79 7.09 7.38
CA CYS A 149 -1.40 7.06 6.06
C CYS A 149 -1.10 5.73 5.36
N SER A 150 -2.09 5.21 4.64
CA SER A 150 -2.03 3.93 3.93
C SER A 150 -2.56 4.09 2.51
N MET A 151 -2.06 3.26 1.59
CA MET A 151 -2.43 3.35 0.18
C MET A 151 -2.44 1.97 -0.45
N ARG A 152 -3.43 1.74 -1.33
CA ARG A 152 -3.56 0.51 -2.11
C ARG A 152 -3.91 0.84 -3.54
N PHE A 153 -3.23 0.22 -4.49
CA PHE A 153 -3.68 0.28 -5.88
C PHE A 153 -4.80 -0.73 -6.12
N LEU A 154 -5.86 -0.28 -6.78
CA LEU A 154 -7.01 -1.12 -7.09
C LEU A 154 -6.99 -1.63 -8.53
N SER A 155 -6.47 -0.82 -9.45
CA SER A 155 -6.40 -1.12 -10.87
C SER A 155 -5.31 -0.28 -11.55
N GLU A 156 -5.19 -0.40 -12.87
CA GLU A 156 -4.31 0.45 -13.68
C GLU A 156 -4.58 1.96 -13.49
N ARG A 157 -5.81 2.32 -13.13
CA ARG A 157 -6.29 3.71 -13.10
C ARG A 157 -6.71 4.22 -11.72
N TYR A 158 -6.89 3.35 -10.72
CA TYR A 158 -7.43 3.74 -9.42
C TYR A 158 -6.55 3.30 -8.25
N ALA A 159 -6.50 4.15 -7.23
CA ALA A 159 -5.91 3.84 -5.94
C ALA A 159 -6.82 4.33 -4.79
N LEU A 160 -6.69 3.68 -3.64
CA LEU A 160 -7.24 4.14 -2.37
C LEU A 160 -6.15 4.76 -1.53
N ILE A 161 -6.50 5.84 -0.84
CA ILE A 161 -5.65 6.48 0.16
C ILE A 161 -6.46 6.63 1.44
N GLY A 162 -6.02 5.97 2.49
CA GLY A 162 -6.47 6.19 3.86
C GLY A 162 -5.51 7.17 4.54
N ASP A 163 -6.03 8.21 5.16
CA ASP A 163 -5.20 9.23 5.81
C ASP A 163 -4.83 8.90 7.27
N GLY A 164 -5.36 7.78 7.78
CA GLY A 164 -5.14 7.31 9.14
C GLY A 164 -5.84 8.15 10.21
N GLN A 165 -6.66 9.14 9.81
CA GLN A 165 -7.44 10.03 10.68
C GLN A 165 -8.95 9.92 10.43
N GLY A 166 -9.37 8.84 9.76
CA GLY A 166 -10.77 8.54 9.45
C GLY A 166 -11.18 8.88 8.00
N GLY A 167 -10.30 9.48 7.21
CA GLY A 167 -10.57 9.77 5.81
C GLY A 167 -10.11 8.66 4.87
N LEU A 168 -11.01 8.20 4.01
CA LEU A 168 -10.70 7.31 2.88
C LEU A 168 -11.06 7.98 1.56
N ARG A 169 -10.16 7.91 0.58
CA ARG A 169 -10.29 8.59 -0.71
C ARG A 169 -10.00 7.64 -1.85
N LEU A 170 -10.85 7.67 -2.87
CA LEU A 170 -10.57 7.08 -4.17
C LEU A 170 -9.94 8.15 -5.07
N VAL A 171 -8.80 7.81 -5.64
CA VAL A 171 -8.07 8.67 -6.58
C VAL A 171 -7.92 7.97 -7.92
N GLU A 172 -8.00 8.75 -8.99
CA GLU A 172 -7.63 8.32 -10.32
C GLU A 172 -6.18 8.70 -10.59
N THR A 173 -5.39 7.73 -11.02
CA THR A 173 -3.93 7.84 -11.13
C THR A 173 -3.45 8.25 -12.52
N GLY A 174 -4.35 8.30 -13.52
CA GLY A 174 -4.00 8.64 -14.90
C GLY A 174 -3.00 7.65 -15.51
N ASP A 175 -2.12 8.14 -16.39
CA ASP A 175 -1.00 7.35 -16.90
C ASP A 175 0.19 7.42 -15.94
N ARG A 176 0.31 6.40 -15.10
CA ARG A 176 1.38 6.27 -14.12
C ARG A 176 2.78 6.10 -14.71
N ARG A 177 2.92 5.80 -16.01
CA ARG A 177 4.23 5.77 -16.67
C ARG A 177 4.79 7.18 -16.84
N ARG A 178 3.92 8.12 -17.22
CA ARG A 178 4.24 9.54 -17.37
C ARG A 178 4.44 10.24 -16.03
N GLY A 179 3.78 9.74 -14.99
CA GLY A 179 3.82 10.36 -13.66
C GLY A 179 2.92 11.58 -13.58
N ASP A 180 1.78 11.52 -14.27
CA ASP A 180 0.78 12.57 -14.27
C ASP A 180 0.24 12.82 -12.85
N GLU A 181 -0.27 14.04 -12.62
CA GLU A 181 -0.96 14.38 -11.37
C GLU A 181 -2.26 13.58 -11.24
N TRP A 182 -2.43 12.95 -10.07
CA TRP A 182 -3.60 12.16 -9.74
C TRP A 182 -4.76 13.08 -9.35
N LYS A 183 -5.98 12.59 -9.55
CA LYS A 183 -7.21 13.35 -9.30
C LYS A 183 -8.06 12.67 -8.24
N GLY A 184 -8.48 13.43 -7.23
CA GLY A 184 -9.48 12.96 -6.28
C GLY A 184 -10.79 12.68 -7.01
N ARG A 185 -11.35 11.47 -6.84
CA ARG A 185 -12.61 11.08 -7.48
C ARG A 185 -13.75 10.92 -6.49
N PHE A 186 -13.46 10.43 -5.30
CA PHE A 186 -14.47 10.19 -4.28
C PHE A 186 -13.85 10.24 -2.89
N VAL A 187 -14.61 10.76 -1.93
CA VAL A 187 -14.28 10.70 -0.50
C VAL A 187 -15.37 9.86 0.14
N PHE A 188 -14.98 8.77 0.79
CA PHE A 188 -15.93 7.93 1.50
C PHE A 188 -16.47 8.72 2.70
N PRO A 189 -17.78 8.62 2.99
CA PRO A 189 -18.34 9.21 4.20
C PRO A 189 -17.70 8.58 5.44
N ALA A 190 -17.76 9.29 6.57
CA ALA A 190 -17.43 8.69 7.85
C ALA A 190 -18.38 7.52 8.10
N VAL A 191 -17.83 6.34 8.34
CA VAL A 191 -18.57 5.14 8.71
C VAL A 191 -18.37 4.93 10.20
N ASP A 192 -19.43 4.52 10.89
CA ASP A 192 -19.39 4.23 12.33
C ASP A 192 -18.22 3.31 12.68
N GLY A 193 -17.38 3.75 13.60
CA GLY A 193 -16.18 3.04 14.05
C GLY A 193 -14.91 3.32 13.24
N MET A 194 -14.99 4.09 12.16
CA MET A 194 -13.83 4.53 11.36
C MET A 194 -13.34 5.95 11.73
N GLU A 195 -13.99 6.66 12.66
CA GLU A 195 -13.69 8.06 13.00
C GLU A 195 -12.37 8.23 13.75
N ALA A 196 -11.98 7.21 14.51
CA ALA A 196 -10.72 7.15 15.26
C ALA A 196 -9.51 6.94 14.34
N GLY A 197 -9.72 6.63 13.06
CA GLY A 197 -8.66 6.28 12.11
C GLY A 197 -8.55 4.78 11.89
N PHE A 198 -7.89 4.43 10.78
CA PHE A 198 -7.73 3.05 10.33
C PHE A 198 -6.57 2.95 9.33
N VAL A 199 -6.17 1.71 9.05
CA VAL A 199 -5.26 1.36 7.96
C VAL A 199 -6.06 0.68 6.85
N VAL A 200 -5.82 1.06 5.60
CA VAL A 200 -6.35 0.35 4.44
C VAL A 200 -5.58 -0.96 4.27
N LEU A 201 -6.24 -2.07 4.59
CA LEU A 201 -5.64 -3.40 4.55
C LEU A 201 -5.69 -4.00 3.15
N ASP A 202 -6.79 -3.83 2.44
CA ASP A 202 -6.93 -4.30 1.07
C ASP A 202 -8.00 -3.54 0.29
N GLY A 203 -8.01 -3.72 -1.03
CA GLY A 203 -9.09 -3.20 -1.86
C GLY A 203 -9.13 -3.83 -3.24
N ARG A 204 -10.31 -3.77 -3.86
CA ARG A 204 -10.57 -4.34 -5.17
C ARG A 204 -11.38 -3.38 -6.03
N PHE A 205 -11.03 -3.31 -7.31
CA PHE A 205 -11.85 -2.70 -8.36
C PHE A 205 -12.45 -3.79 -9.22
N GLU A 206 -13.74 -3.66 -9.53
CA GLU A 206 -14.48 -4.59 -10.37
C GLU A 206 -15.40 -3.83 -11.33
N VAL A 207 -15.64 -4.40 -12.50
CA VAL A 207 -16.66 -3.93 -13.43
C VAL A 207 -17.73 -5.03 -13.48
N ALA A 208 -18.92 -4.74 -12.98
CA ALA A 208 -20.03 -5.67 -12.94
C ALA A 208 -20.61 -5.91 -14.35
N GLY A 209 -21.42 -6.96 -14.49
CA GLY A 209 -21.98 -7.40 -15.78
C GLY A 209 -22.85 -6.37 -16.53
N GLY A 210 -23.24 -5.27 -15.88
CA GLY A 210 -23.94 -4.13 -16.49
C GLY A 210 -23.09 -2.86 -16.56
N GLY A 211 -21.76 -2.99 -16.66
CA GLY A 211 -20.80 -1.90 -16.83
C GLY A 211 -20.57 -0.99 -15.61
N GLU A 212 -21.34 -1.20 -14.54
CA GLU A 212 -21.13 -0.53 -13.25
C GLU A 212 -19.73 -0.82 -12.70
N ARG A 213 -19.07 0.20 -12.18
CA ARG A 213 -17.75 0.05 -11.56
C ARG A 213 -17.88 0.06 -10.06
N HIS A 214 -17.37 -1.00 -9.44
CA HIS A 214 -17.46 -1.21 -8.00
C HIS A 214 -16.04 -1.11 -7.41
N VAL A 215 -15.92 -0.36 -6.33
CA VAL A 215 -14.72 -0.30 -5.50
C VAL A 215 -15.06 -0.86 -4.13
N HIS A 216 -14.30 -1.85 -3.71
CA HIS A 216 -14.38 -2.45 -2.38
C HIS A 216 -13.08 -2.14 -1.62
N ALA A 217 -13.19 -1.83 -0.34
CA ALA A 217 -12.03 -1.67 0.53
C ALA A 217 -12.25 -2.35 1.87
N VAL A 218 -11.22 -3.00 2.40
CA VAL A 218 -11.18 -3.51 3.76
C VAL A 218 -10.22 -2.63 4.56
N CYS A 219 -10.76 -1.97 5.58
CA CYS A 219 -10.01 -1.12 6.50
C CYS A 219 -9.95 -1.79 7.87
N GLY A 220 -8.84 -1.63 8.59
CA GLY A 220 -8.63 -2.23 9.89
C GLY A 220 -8.22 -1.21 10.94
N SER A 221 -8.74 -1.39 12.15
CA SER A 221 -8.35 -0.67 13.36
C SER A 221 -8.30 -1.65 14.53
N VAL A 222 -7.62 -1.26 15.60
CA VAL A 222 -7.65 -1.98 16.88
C VAL A 222 -8.55 -1.19 17.84
N ARG A 223 -9.44 -1.92 18.51
CA ARG A 223 -10.35 -1.37 19.52
C ARG A 223 -10.11 -2.05 20.86
N ARG A 224 -10.06 -1.25 21.93
CA ARG A 224 -10.07 -1.75 23.31
C ARG A 224 -11.49 -2.15 23.70
N THR A 225 -11.62 -3.33 24.31
CA THR A 225 -12.90 -3.83 24.83
C THR A 225 -13.09 -3.39 26.29
N GLU A 226 -14.31 -3.49 26.81
CA GLU A 226 -14.64 -3.12 28.20
C GLU A 226 -13.92 -4.01 29.23
N GLU A 227 -13.53 -5.23 28.85
CA GLU A 227 -12.84 -6.21 29.71
C GLU A 227 -11.30 -6.09 29.65
N ASP A 228 -10.77 -4.90 29.34
CA ASP A 228 -9.33 -4.65 29.13
C ASP A 228 -8.67 -5.52 28.03
N GLY A 229 -9.49 -6.08 27.14
CA GLY A 229 -9.06 -6.79 25.95
C GLY A 229 -8.83 -5.85 24.75
N PHE A 230 -8.27 -6.42 23.68
CA PHE A 230 -8.12 -5.73 22.39
C PHE A 230 -8.61 -6.63 21.28
N GLU A 231 -9.31 -6.05 20.31
CA GLU A 231 -9.81 -6.74 19.13
C GLU A 231 -9.48 -5.96 17.86
N THR A 232 -9.33 -6.68 16.75
CA THR A 232 -9.20 -6.08 15.43
C THR A 232 -10.59 -5.88 14.85
N VAL A 233 -10.94 -4.63 14.54
CA VAL A 233 -12.18 -4.29 13.85
C VAL A 233 -11.89 -4.15 12.37
N LEU A 234 -12.65 -4.86 11.54
CA LEU A 234 -12.57 -4.80 10.09
C LEU A 234 -13.82 -4.11 9.53
N HIS A 235 -13.59 -3.06 8.75
CA HIS A 235 -14.64 -2.33 8.04
C HIS A 235 -14.56 -2.65 6.55
N TRP A 236 -15.65 -3.18 6.00
CA TRP A 236 -15.80 -3.32 4.56
C TRP A 236 -16.65 -2.17 4.03
N VAL A 237 -16.08 -1.39 3.11
CA VAL A 237 -16.78 -0.28 2.46
C VAL A 237 -16.85 -0.51 0.96
N LYS A 238 -17.96 -0.05 0.36
CA LYS A 238 -18.20 -0.15 -1.08
C LYS A 238 -18.57 1.22 -1.67
N ALA A 239 -18.02 1.51 -2.85
CA ALA A 239 -18.46 2.63 -3.68
C ALA A 239 -18.81 2.11 -5.09
N ILE A 240 -19.87 2.66 -5.68
CA ILE A 240 -20.39 2.26 -6.98
C ILE A 240 -20.47 3.49 -7.89
N GLN A 241 -20.03 3.32 -9.13
CA GLN A 241 -20.25 4.26 -10.23
C GLN A 241 -21.12 3.57 -11.27
N GLU A 242 -22.33 4.08 -11.49
CA GLU A 242 -23.30 3.57 -12.46
C GLU A 242 -22.81 3.80 -13.90
N GLU A 243 -23.10 2.86 -14.81
CA GLU A 243 -22.82 3.02 -16.23
C GLU A 243 -23.79 4.05 -16.85
N GLY A 244 -23.28 5.00 -17.64
CA GLY A 244 -24.09 6.02 -18.31
C GLY A 244 -24.67 7.13 -17.42
N GLY A 245 -24.39 7.12 -16.11
CA GLY A 245 -24.75 8.19 -15.18
C GLY A 245 -23.85 9.43 -15.27
N SER A 246 -23.93 10.33 -14.29
CA SER A 246 -23.10 11.56 -14.19
C SER A 246 -21.58 11.28 -14.09
N GLY A 247 -21.17 10.01 -13.98
CA GLY A 247 -19.80 9.62 -13.67
C GLY A 247 -19.44 9.85 -12.21
N GLU A 248 -20.41 10.09 -11.33
CA GLU A 248 -20.18 10.22 -9.89
C GLU A 248 -20.14 8.86 -9.19
N TRP A 249 -19.27 8.78 -8.19
CA TRP A 249 -19.19 7.64 -7.28
C TRP A 249 -20.15 7.86 -6.12
N LYS A 250 -20.88 6.81 -5.73
CA LYS A 250 -21.79 6.81 -4.59
C LYS A 250 -21.34 5.77 -3.57
N TYR A 251 -21.38 6.12 -2.29
CA TYR A 251 -21.17 5.18 -1.20
C TYR A 251 -22.33 4.18 -1.15
N HIS A 252 -22.02 2.91 -0.91
CA HIS A 252 -22.99 1.86 -0.71
C HIS A 252 -22.65 1.13 0.59
N SER A 253 -23.51 1.32 1.60
CA SER A 253 -23.44 0.66 2.90
C SER A 253 -23.83 -0.81 2.81
#